data_AF-A0A315VSH1-F1
#
_entry.id   AF-A0A315VSH1-F1
#
_cell.length_a   1.000
_cell.length_b   1.000
_cell.length_c   1.000
_cell.angle_alpha   90.00
_cell.angle_beta   90.00
_cell.angle_gamma   90.00
#
_symmetry.space_group_name_H-M   'P 1'
#
loop_
_entity.id
_entity.type
_entity.pdbx_description
1 polymer ?
#
loop_
_entity_poly.entity_id
_entity_poly.type
_entity_poly.pdbx_seq_one_letter_code
_entity_poly.pdbx_strand_id
1 'polypeptide(L)'
;MERPSKDGEPPAVIDVTTSEKVVELLNQAALIPTDEKLTVLKQVQELIINKDPSLLDNFLDEIIAFQTDRSMEVRKFVIGFIEEACKRDNELLLRLIANLNLLLKDDSVNVVKKAILSLTQLYKVALQVGGAGRPEPTGPDRN
;
A
#
# COMPACT_ATOMS: atom_id res chain seq x y z
N MET A 1 -37.88 -49.23 13.51
CA MET A 1 -37.50 -48.31 12.43
C MET A 1 -36.88 -47.07 13.07
N GLU A 2 -35.66 -47.19 13.57
CA GLU A 2 -34.91 -46.06 14.15
C GLU A 2 -34.14 -45.38 13.02
N ARG A 3 -34.26 -44.06 12.92
CA ARG A 3 -33.53 -43.26 11.93
C ARG A 3 -32.12 -43.02 12.47
N PRO A 4 -31.05 -43.15 11.67
CA PRO A 4 -29.73 -42.79 12.13
C PRO A 4 -29.58 -41.26 12.15
N SER A 5 -29.09 -40.74 13.28
CA SER A 5 -28.68 -39.37 13.49
C SER A 5 -27.57 -38.99 12.51
N LYS A 6 -27.73 -37.84 11.84
CA LYS A 6 -26.70 -37.28 10.96
C LYS A 6 -25.50 -36.82 11.79
N ASP A 7 -24.35 -37.33 11.39
CA ASP A 7 -23.02 -36.99 11.86
C ASP A 7 -22.76 -35.48 11.93
N GLY A 8 -21.97 -35.10 12.94
CA GLY A 8 -21.46 -33.74 13.12
C GLY A 8 -20.63 -33.31 11.92
N GLU A 9 -21.03 -32.19 11.32
CA GLU A 9 -20.17 -31.43 10.41
C GLU A 9 -18.93 -30.95 11.19
N PRO A 10 -17.71 -31.16 10.66
CA PRO A 10 -16.53 -30.51 11.21
C PRO A 10 -16.68 -28.99 11.04
N PRO A 11 -16.13 -28.17 11.96
CA PRO A 11 -16.23 -26.73 11.85
C PRO A 11 -15.60 -26.32 10.52
N ALA A 12 -16.38 -25.69 9.65
CA ALA A 12 -15.87 -25.08 8.45
C ALA A 12 -14.76 -24.12 8.87
N VAL A 13 -13.52 -24.49 8.55
CA VAL A 13 -12.37 -23.60 8.69
C VAL A 13 -12.67 -22.44 7.77
N ILE A 14 -13.13 -21.34 8.34
CA ILE A 14 -13.45 -20.12 7.61
C ILE A 14 -12.10 -19.66 7.06
N ASP A 15 -11.87 -19.91 5.78
CA ASP A 15 -10.65 -19.51 5.10
C ASP A 15 -10.76 -17.99 4.93
N VAL A 16 -10.38 -17.25 5.99
CA VAL A 16 -10.46 -15.79 6.02
C VAL A 16 -9.66 -15.29 4.83
N THR A 17 -10.36 -14.64 3.91
CA THR A 17 -9.74 -14.16 2.68
C THR A 17 -8.67 -13.13 3.03
N THR A 18 -7.63 -13.02 2.20
CA THR A 18 -6.57 -12.02 2.44
C THR A 18 -7.15 -10.61 2.57
N SER A 19 -8.21 -10.30 1.81
CA SER A 19 -8.93 -9.03 1.87
C SER A 19 -9.61 -8.76 3.22
N GLU A 20 -10.36 -9.73 3.76
CA GLU A 20 -11.00 -9.61 5.08
C GLU A 20 -9.96 -9.38 6.17
N LYS A 21 -8.84 -10.10 6.12
CA LYS A 21 -7.73 -9.91 7.06
C LYS A 21 -7.14 -8.49 6.97
N VAL A 22 -6.99 -7.94 5.77
CA VAL A 22 -6.51 -6.56 5.59
C VAL A 22 -7.49 -5.55 6.21
N VAL A 23 -8.79 -5.73 5.99
CA VAL A 23 -9.84 -4.89 6.59
C VAL A 23 -9.79 -4.93 8.11
N GLU A 24 -9.70 -6.12 8.71
CA GLU A 24 -9.58 -6.28 10.16
C GLU A 24 -8.35 -5.55 10.72
N LEU A 25 -7.18 -5.72 10.08
CA LEU A 25 -5.93 -5.09 10.51
C LEU A 25 -5.99 -3.57 10.38
N LEU A 26 -6.57 -3.02 9.30
CA LEU A 26 -6.70 -1.57 9.13
C LEU A 26 -7.64 -0.97 10.17
N ASN A 27 -8.77 -1.62 10.44
CA ASN A 27 -9.69 -1.21 11.50
C ASN A 27 -9.02 -1.26 12.89
N GLN A 28 -8.22 -2.30 13.13
CA GLN A 28 -7.42 -2.39 14.35
C GLN A 28 -6.40 -1.24 14.42
N ALA A 29 -5.66 -0.96 13.35
CA ALA A 29 -4.66 0.11 13.27
C ALA A 29 -5.25 1.50 13.54
N ALA A 30 -6.51 1.73 13.18
CA ALA A 30 -7.21 2.99 13.45
C ALA A 30 -7.49 3.21 14.95
N LEU A 31 -7.63 2.13 15.73
CA LEU A 31 -8.04 2.16 17.14
C LEU A 31 -6.87 2.01 18.13
N ILE A 32 -5.79 1.34 17.74
CA ILE A 32 -4.68 1.01 18.66
C ILE A 32 -3.72 2.18 18.89
N PRO A 33 -3.01 2.20 20.05
CA PRO A 33 -1.98 3.18 20.34
C PRO A 33 -0.83 3.14 19.33
N THR A 34 -0.09 4.25 19.27
CA THR A 34 1.00 4.50 18.33
C THR A 34 2.04 3.37 18.20
N ASP A 35 2.41 2.72 19.30
CA ASP A 35 3.55 1.78 19.31
C ASP A 35 3.23 0.44 18.65
N GLU A 36 2.00 -0.04 18.77
CA GLU A 36 1.55 -1.29 18.13
C GLU A 36 1.05 -1.07 16.69
N LYS A 37 0.61 0.15 16.40
CA LYS A 37 0.11 0.56 15.08
C LYS A 37 1.07 0.23 13.95
N LEU A 38 2.35 0.52 14.14
CA LEU A 38 3.37 0.29 13.12
C LEU A 38 3.51 -1.20 12.77
N THR A 39 3.38 -2.09 13.74
CA THR A 39 3.46 -3.54 13.52
C THR A 39 2.29 -4.03 12.68
N VAL A 40 1.08 -3.56 12.98
CA VAL A 40 -0.13 -3.89 12.23
C VAL A 40 -0.05 -3.38 10.79
N LEU A 41 0.38 -2.13 10.59
CA LEU A 41 0.52 -1.55 9.26
C LEU A 41 1.57 -2.29 8.40
N LYS A 42 2.67 -2.75 8.99
CA LYS A 42 3.65 -3.60 8.29
C LYS A 42 3.07 -4.94 7.86
N GLN A 43 2.17 -5.53 8.66
CA GLN A 43 1.46 -6.74 8.25
C GLN A 43 0.54 -6.47 7.07
N VAL A 44 -0.20 -5.36 7.08
CA VAL A 44 -1.03 -4.96 5.94
C VAL A 44 -0.17 -4.79 4.68
N GLN A 45 0.97 -4.08 4.78
CA GLN A 45 1.90 -3.93 3.66
C GLN A 45 2.35 -5.28 3.10
N GLU A 46 2.73 -6.23 3.95
CA GLU A 46 3.14 -7.56 3.48
C GLU A 46 2.02 -8.28 2.70
N LEU A 47 0.78 -8.14 3.16
CA LEU A 47 -0.38 -8.74 2.51
C LEU A 47 -0.68 -8.10 1.15
N ILE A 48 -0.71 -6.77 1.06
CA ILE A 48 -1.16 -6.07 -0.16
C ILE A 48 -0.03 -5.74 -1.14
N ILE A 49 1.23 -5.75 -0.70
CA ILE A 49 2.37 -5.60 -1.60
C ILE A 49 2.85 -6.96 -2.05
N ASN A 50 3.12 -7.90 -1.14
CA ASN A 50 3.83 -9.15 -1.46
C ASN A 50 2.91 -10.36 -1.67
N LYS A 51 1.92 -10.57 -0.80
CA LYS A 51 1.07 -11.76 -0.85
C LYS A 51 0.01 -11.68 -1.96
N ASP A 52 -0.74 -10.60 -2.02
CA ASP A 52 -1.81 -10.37 -2.98
C ASP A 52 -1.78 -8.91 -3.49
N PRO A 53 -0.94 -8.62 -4.50
CA PRO A 53 -0.79 -7.28 -5.06
C PRO A 53 -2.07 -6.69 -5.66
N SER A 54 -3.06 -7.52 -6.00
CA SER A 54 -4.34 -7.06 -6.56
C SER A 54 -5.15 -6.22 -5.56
N LEU A 55 -4.84 -6.34 -4.27
CA LEU A 55 -5.48 -5.59 -3.19
C LEU A 55 -4.89 -4.19 -3.00
N LEU A 56 -3.74 -3.88 -3.59
CA LEU A 56 -3.04 -2.61 -3.36
C LEU A 56 -3.94 -1.40 -3.66
N ASP A 57 -4.55 -1.36 -4.84
CA ASP A 57 -5.40 -0.24 -5.25
C ASP A 57 -6.64 -0.08 -4.35
N ASN A 58 -7.18 -1.20 -3.84
CA ASN A 58 -8.38 -1.21 -3.01
C ASN A 58 -8.15 -0.66 -1.60
N PHE A 59 -6.91 -0.74 -1.09
CA PHE A 59 -6.57 -0.33 0.28
C PHE A 59 -5.55 0.81 0.35
N LEU A 60 -5.26 1.42 -0.81
CA LEU A 60 -4.25 2.46 -0.93
C LEU A 60 -4.62 3.65 -0.04
N ASP A 61 -5.84 4.16 -0.19
CA ASP A 61 -6.30 5.38 0.48
C ASP A 61 -6.32 5.22 2.02
N GLU A 62 -6.68 4.03 2.51
CA GLU A 62 -6.68 3.69 3.92
C GLU A 62 -5.27 3.73 4.53
N ILE A 63 -4.24 3.26 3.81
CA ILE A 63 -2.86 3.36 4.27
C ILE A 63 -2.36 4.81 4.20
N ILE A 64 -2.69 5.54 3.13
CA ILE A 64 -2.29 6.94 2.96
C ILE A 64 -2.89 7.85 4.03
N ALA A 65 -4.08 7.54 4.55
CA ALA A 65 -4.70 8.29 5.64
C ALA A 65 -3.78 8.43 6.88
N PHE A 66 -2.91 7.45 7.14
CA PHE A 66 -1.94 7.46 8.24
C PHE A 66 -0.77 8.46 8.03
N GLN A 67 -0.68 9.14 6.88
CA GLN A 67 0.35 10.16 6.66
C GLN A 67 0.26 11.36 7.61
N THR A 68 -0.91 11.55 8.23
CA THR A 68 -1.17 12.61 9.22
C THR A 68 -1.12 12.11 10.67
N ASP A 69 -0.67 10.86 10.89
CA ASP A 69 -0.61 10.28 12.23
C ASP A 69 0.37 11.05 13.13
N ARG A 70 0.04 11.15 14.43
CA ARG A 70 0.88 11.85 15.42
C ARG A 70 2.27 11.21 15.53
N SER A 71 2.36 9.91 15.30
CA SER A 71 3.61 9.16 15.35
C SER A 71 4.50 9.44 14.16
N MET A 72 5.69 9.95 14.45
CA MET A 72 6.75 10.12 13.47
C MET A 72 7.09 8.80 12.75
N GLU A 73 7.12 7.67 13.47
CA GLU A 73 7.47 6.37 12.88
C GLU A 73 6.37 5.85 11.95
N VAL A 74 5.09 6.15 12.23
CA VAL A 74 3.98 5.82 11.33
C VAL A 74 4.06 6.67 10.06
N ARG A 75 4.33 7.97 10.17
CA ARG A 75 4.51 8.84 8.98
C ARG A 75 5.70 8.41 8.12
N LYS A 76 6.83 8.03 8.75
CA LYS A 76 7.98 7.44 8.04
C LYS A 76 7.63 6.12 7.36
N PHE A 77 6.78 5.30 7.98
CA PHE A 77 6.27 4.09 7.38
C PHE A 77 5.44 4.38 6.13
N VAL A 78 4.51 5.34 6.18
CA VAL A 78 3.68 5.69 5.01
C VAL A 78 4.56 6.12 3.82
N ILE A 79 5.63 6.88 4.06
CA ILE A 79 6.61 7.19 3.01
C ILE A 79 7.24 5.92 2.42
N GLY A 80 7.67 5.00 3.27
CA GLY A 80 8.23 3.72 2.82
C GLY A 80 7.23 2.86 2.07
N PHE A 81 5.97 2.86 2.49
CA PHE A 81 4.89 2.18 1.80
C PHE A 81 4.65 2.77 0.40
N ILE A 82 4.56 4.10 0.27
CA ILE A 82 4.43 4.78 -1.03
C ILE A 82 5.60 4.39 -1.95
N GLU A 83 6.81 4.32 -1.41
CA GLU A 83 8.00 3.91 -2.17
C GLU A 83 7.84 2.49 -2.75
N GLU A 84 7.43 1.53 -1.94
CA GLU A 84 7.24 0.14 -2.37
C GLU A 84 6.03 -0.03 -3.30
N ALA A 85 4.92 0.66 -3.03
CA ALA A 85 3.74 0.68 -3.90
C ALA A 85 4.08 1.20 -5.29
N CYS A 86 4.79 2.33 -5.37
CA CYS A 86 5.21 2.91 -6.65
C CYS A 86 6.27 2.08 -7.39
N LYS A 87 7.05 1.23 -6.71
CA LYS A 87 7.95 0.26 -7.37
C LYS A 87 7.19 -0.94 -7.93
N ARG A 88 6.06 -1.28 -7.31
CA ARG A 88 5.17 -2.38 -7.76
C ARG A 88 4.31 -1.93 -8.92
N ASP A 89 3.74 -0.74 -8.83
CA ASP A 89 2.96 -0.09 -9.88
C ASP A 89 3.36 1.38 -10.01
N ASN A 90 4.04 1.69 -11.11
CA ASN A 90 4.61 3.01 -11.34
C ASN A 90 3.54 4.07 -11.66
N GLU A 91 2.32 3.68 -12.06
CA GLU A 91 1.23 4.62 -12.33
C GLU A 91 0.73 5.30 -11.05
N LEU A 92 0.88 4.63 -9.90
CA LEU A 92 0.54 5.17 -8.59
C LEU A 92 1.36 6.41 -8.23
N LEU A 93 2.55 6.60 -8.82
CA LEU A 93 3.39 7.75 -8.53
C LEU A 93 2.66 9.07 -8.80
N LEU A 94 1.89 9.16 -9.88
CA LEU A 94 1.14 10.36 -10.23
C LEU A 94 0.02 10.66 -9.21
N ARG A 95 -0.59 9.62 -8.64
CA ARG A 95 -1.61 9.73 -7.59
C ARG A 95 -1.00 10.11 -6.23
N LEU A 96 0.21 9.64 -5.94
CA LEU A 96 0.84 9.74 -4.62
C LEU A 96 1.84 10.89 -4.48
N ILE A 97 2.20 11.59 -5.56
CA ILE A 97 3.17 12.68 -5.52
C ILE A 97 2.73 13.84 -4.60
N ALA A 98 1.43 14.13 -4.54
CA ALA A 98 0.89 15.15 -3.65
C ALA A 98 1.09 14.77 -2.17
N ASN A 99 0.89 13.50 -1.83
CA ASN A 99 1.10 12.95 -0.49
C ASN A 99 2.58 13.04 -0.08
N LEU A 100 3.50 12.69 -0.98
CA LEU A 100 4.94 12.85 -0.75
C LEU A 100 5.34 14.33 -0.56
N ASN A 101 4.73 15.26 -1.31
CA ASN A 101 4.98 16.69 -1.17
C ASN A 101 4.49 17.25 0.18
N LEU A 102 3.38 16.72 0.71
CA LEU A 102 2.93 17.04 2.07
C LEU A 102 3.95 16.53 3.11
N LEU A 103 4.41 15.27 2.98
CA LEU A 103 5.39 14.66 3.88
C LEU A 103 6.79 15.30 3.79
N LEU A 104 7.15 15.94 2.67
CA LEU A 104 8.35 16.76 2.55
C LEU A 104 8.30 18.05 3.37
N LYS A 105 7.11 18.49 3.75
CA LYS A 105 6.87 19.70 4.55
C LYS A 105 6.53 19.35 6.00
N ASP A 106 6.81 18.12 6.43
CA ASP A 106 6.56 17.66 7.80
C ASP A 106 7.41 18.43 8.81
N ASP A 107 6.85 18.67 9.99
CA ASP A 107 7.55 19.35 11.09
C ASP A 107 8.77 18.54 11.59
N SER A 108 8.75 17.22 11.43
CA SER A 108 9.87 16.37 11.79
C SER A 108 10.89 16.27 10.67
N VAL A 109 12.10 16.76 10.95
CA VAL A 109 13.26 16.62 10.06
C VAL A 109 13.55 15.16 9.69
N ASN A 110 13.23 14.20 10.57
CA ASN A 110 13.43 12.77 10.28
C ASN A 110 12.43 12.24 9.25
N VAL A 111 11.19 12.75 9.24
CA VAL A 111 10.18 12.43 8.22
C VAL A 111 10.61 13.04 6.89
N VAL A 112 11.02 14.31 6.88
CA VAL A 112 11.52 15.00 5.68
C VAL A 112 12.73 14.27 5.09
N LYS A 113 13.71 13.88 5.91
CA LYS A 113 14.88 13.08 5.45
C LYS A 113 14.44 11.78 4.79
N LYS A 114 13.48 11.06 5.38
CA LYS A 114 12.95 9.81 4.80
C LYS A 114 12.23 10.10 3.47
N ALA A 115 11.45 11.17 3.38
CA ALA A 115 10.78 11.58 2.14
C ALA A 115 11.78 11.88 1.01
N ILE A 116 12.86 12.62 1.31
CA ILE A 116 13.94 12.90 0.34
C ILE A 116 14.59 11.60 -0.16
N LEU A 117 14.91 10.69 0.74
CA LEU A 117 15.52 9.39 0.38
C LEU A 117 14.59 8.58 -0.52
N SER A 118 13.30 8.51 -0.19
CA SER A 118 12.32 7.78 -1.00
C SER A 118 12.07 8.44 -2.36
N LEU A 119 11.98 9.77 -2.44
CA LEU A 119 11.90 10.49 -3.72
C LEU A 119 13.12 10.25 -4.62
N THR A 120 14.31 10.09 -4.04
CA THR A 120 15.52 9.74 -4.81
C THR A 120 15.38 8.37 -5.50
N GLN A 121 14.70 7.41 -4.86
CA GLN A 121 14.41 6.11 -5.47
C GLN A 121 13.32 6.23 -6.53
N LEU A 122 12.25 6.98 -6.23
CA LEU A 122 11.11 7.15 -7.12
C LEU A 122 11.41 7.99 -8.36
N TYR A 123 12.41 8.88 -8.31
CA TYR A 123 12.84 9.63 -9.49
C TYR A 123 13.28 8.70 -10.63
N LYS A 124 13.96 7.59 -10.31
CA LYS A 124 14.36 6.58 -11.32
C LYS A 124 13.14 5.90 -11.94
N VAL A 125 12.14 5.59 -11.12
CA VAL A 125 10.88 4.98 -11.53
C VAL A 125 10.10 5.94 -12.46
N ALA A 126 10.00 7.21 -12.08
CA ALA A 126 9.34 8.25 -12.87
C ALA A 126 9.93 8.39 -14.28
N LEU A 127 11.27 8.36 -14.39
CA LEU A 127 11.96 8.46 -15.68
C LEU A 127 11.69 7.26 -16.59
N GLN A 128 11.51 6.06 -16.02
CA GLN A 128 11.17 4.87 -16.80
C GLN A 128 9.75 4.97 -17.39
N VAL A 129 8.79 5.46 -16.60
CA VAL A 129 7.42 5.70 -17.07
C VAL A 129 7.38 6.78 -18.16
N GLY A 130 8.09 7.90 -17.95
CA GLY A 130 8.18 8.97 -18.95
C GLY A 130 8.91 8.55 -20.24
N GLY A 131 9.78 7.55 -20.18
CA GLY A 131 10.46 6.97 -21.34
C GLY A 131 9.61 5.97 -22.13
N ALA A 132 8.70 5.24 -21.45
CA ALA A 132 7.81 4.26 -22.05
C ALA A 132 6.61 4.90 -22.79
N GLY A 133 6.26 6.14 -22.45
CA GLY A 133 5.20 6.92 -23.13
C GLY A 133 5.59 7.49 -24.49
N ARG A 134 6.61 6.95 -25.20
CA ARG A 134 6.86 7.36 -26.58
C ARG A 134 5.68 6.90 -27.44
N PRO A 135 4.98 7.81 -28.14
CA PRO A 135 4.06 7.38 -29.17
C PRO A 135 4.84 6.54 -30.19
N GLU A 136 4.35 5.34 -30.51
CA GLU A 136 4.89 4.57 -31.62
C GLU A 136 4.95 5.48 -32.86
N PRO A 137 6.06 5.48 -33.62
CA PRO A 137 6.09 6.20 -34.88
C PRO A 137 5.05 5.55 -35.79
N THR A 138 3.93 6.23 -36.00
CA THR A 138 2.98 5.90 -37.06
C THR A 138 3.78 5.85 -38.36
N GLY A 139 3.86 4.66 -38.94
CA GLY A 139 4.66 4.37 -40.13
C GLY A 139 4.33 5.29 -41.32
N PRO A 140 5.16 5.27 -42.36
CA PRO A 140 5.19 6.32 -43.36
C PRO A 140 3.89 6.32 -44.16
N ASP A 141 3.32 7.52 -44.32
CA ASP A 141 2.34 7.81 -45.38
C ASP A 141 2.97 7.41 -46.72
N ARG A 142 2.61 6.22 -47.19
CA ARG A 142 2.90 5.77 -48.56
C ARG A 142 1.92 6.49 -49.48
N ASN A 143 2.42 7.52 -50.16
CA ASN A 143 1.79 8.08 -51.35
C ASN A 143 2.35 7.39 -52.60
#